data_AF-A0A939FPL3-F1
#
_entry.id   AF-A0A939FPL3-F1
#
_cell.length_a   1.000
_cell.length_b   1.000
_cell.length_c   1.000
_cell.angle_alpha   90.00
_cell.angle_beta   90.00
_cell.angle_gamma   90.00
#
_symmetry.space_group_name_H-M   'P 1'
#
loop_
_entity.id
_entity.type
_entity.pdbx_description
1 polymer ?
#
loop_
_entity_poly.entity_id
_entity_poly.type
_entity_poly.pdbx_seq_one_letter_code
_entity_poly.pdbx_strand_id
1 'polypeptide(L)'
;MGQQTITSDRALPRFEEAEGLGPQDSAFVRDLVAVLEKHGNLDRFGLCLLHDHFPVASDEILVETHDIEARTLRIEVEKAATTGHTQPSQWRFAKTGGNGDEAEGHVCQVILQCTPVSGCPGSKSATS
;
A
#
# COMPACT_ATOMS: atom_id res chain seq x y z
N MET A 1 -24.24 -10.37 -0.40
CA MET A 1 -23.22 -9.32 -0.18
C MET A 1 -23.16 -8.46 -1.44
N GLY A 2 -23.43 -7.17 -1.34
CA GLY A 2 -23.30 -6.25 -2.46
C GLY A 2 -21.83 -6.01 -2.80
N GLN A 3 -21.49 -6.07 -4.09
CA GLN A 3 -20.21 -5.59 -4.58
C GLN A 3 -20.15 -4.08 -4.34
N GLN A 4 -19.32 -3.66 -3.39
CA GLN A 4 -19.00 -2.25 -3.23
C GLN A 4 -18.09 -1.86 -4.40
N THR A 5 -18.63 -1.07 -5.33
CA THR A 5 -17.89 -0.53 -6.45
C THR A 5 -16.91 0.53 -5.92
N ILE A 6 -15.61 0.23 -5.98
CA ILE A 6 -14.56 1.17 -5.62
C ILE A 6 -14.49 2.24 -6.71
N THR A 7 -15.02 3.43 -6.45
CA THR A 7 -14.87 4.58 -7.32
C THR A 7 -13.53 5.26 -7.05
N SER A 8 -12.43 4.64 -7.47
CA SER A 8 -11.12 5.30 -7.57
C SER A 8 -10.94 5.87 -8.98
N ASP A 9 -11.73 6.87 -9.33
CA ASP A 9 -11.82 7.42 -10.69
C ASP A 9 -10.63 8.32 -11.10
N ARG A 10 -9.51 8.24 -10.38
CA ARG A 10 -8.26 8.93 -10.75
C ARG A 10 -7.09 7.96 -10.71
N ALA A 11 -6.60 7.63 -11.91
CA ALA A 11 -5.32 6.97 -12.12
C ALA A 11 -4.21 7.75 -11.39
N LEU A 12 -3.24 7.05 -10.82
CA LEU A 12 -2.12 7.70 -10.15
C LEU A 12 -1.19 8.30 -11.22
N PRO A 13 -0.44 9.37 -10.90
CA PRO A 13 0.55 9.91 -11.82
C PRO A 13 1.64 8.86 -12.09
N ARG A 14 2.35 8.99 -13.22
CA ARG A 14 3.63 8.28 -13.37
C ARG A 14 4.64 8.82 -12.36
N PHE A 15 5.68 8.04 -12.06
CA PHE A 15 6.67 8.47 -11.08
C PHE A 15 7.34 9.80 -11.46
N GLU A 16 7.61 10.03 -12.74
CA GLU A 16 8.25 11.27 -13.21
C GLU A 16 7.34 12.50 -13.10
N GLU A 17 6.03 12.28 -12.92
CA GLU A 17 5.00 13.31 -12.79
C GLU A 17 4.56 13.48 -11.33
N ALA A 18 4.91 12.55 -10.45
CA ALA A 18 4.54 12.58 -9.05
C ALA A 18 5.35 13.65 -8.32
N GLU A 19 4.66 14.64 -7.76
CA GLU A 19 5.30 15.69 -6.98
C GLU A 19 5.85 15.11 -5.68
N GLY A 20 7.17 15.25 -5.47
CA GLY A 20 7.82 14.81 -4.25
C GLY A 20 7.41 15.64 -3.05
N LEU A 21 7.52 15.04 -1.86
CA LEU A 21 7.26 15.73 -0.59
C LEU A 21 8.11 17.00 -0.47
N GLY A 22 7.46 18.15 -0.27
CA GLY A 22 8.11 19.46 -0.25
C GLY A 22 7.76 20.34 0.96
N PRO A 23 8.35 21.54 1.08
CA PRO A 23 8.08 22.47 2.18
C PRO A 23 6.59 22.85 2.36
N GLN A 24 5.84 22.87 1.26
CA GLN A 24 4.41 23.11 1.22
C GLN A 24 3.60 22.09 2.03
N ASP A 25 4.11 20.87 2.17
CA ASP A 25 3.46 19.76 2.88
C ASP A 25 3.75 19.75 4.38
N SER A 26 4.51 20.72 4.89
CA SER A 26 4.98 20.72 6.28
C SER A 26 3.85 20.66 7.32
N ALA A 27 2.69 21.26 7.04
CA ALA A 27 1.53 21.17 7.91
C ALA A 27 0.95 19.75 7.94
N PHE A 28 0.77 19.15 6.76
CA PHE A 28 0.32 17.78 6.62
C PHE A 28 1.24 16.78 7.32
N VAL A 29 2.56 16.92 7.15
CA VAL A 29 3.54 16.03 7.79
C VAL A 29 3.48 16.13 9.32
N ARG A 30 3.35 17.35 9.88
CA ARG A 30 3.20 17.52 11.33
C ARG A 30 1.95 16.83 11.86
N ASP A 31 0.82 16.98 11.15
CA ASP A 31 -0.45 16.37 11.56
C ASP A 31 -0.38 14.84 11.51
N LEU A 32 0.26 14.29 10.47
CA LEU A 32 0.48 12.85 10.38
C LEU A 32 1.36 12.32 11.52
N VAL A 33 2.48 12.97 11.80
CA VAL A 33 3.40 12.58 12.89
C VAL A 33 2.65 12.57 14.22
N ALA A 34 1.86 13.61 14.50
CA ALA A 34 1.06 13.68 15.72
C ALA A 34 0.07 12.52 15.84
N VAL A 35 -0.56 12.10 14.74
CA VAL A 35 -1.46 10.94 14.72
C VAL A 35 -0.69 9.64 14.94
N LEU A 36 0.45 9.45 14.26
CA LEU A 36 1.27 8.25 14.44
C LEU A 36 1.76 8.12 15.88
N GLU A 37 2.24 9.22 16.47
CA GLU A 37 2.69 9.27 17.86
C GLU A 37 1.56 8.94 18.83
N LYS A 38 0.38 9.57 18.66
CA LYS A 38 -0.82 9.31 19.47
C LYS A 38 -1.21 7.83 19.51
N HIS A 39 -0.94 7.09 18.44
CA HIS A 39 -1.27 5.66 18.32
C HIS A 39 -0.06 4.73 18.51
N GLY A 40 1.11 5.25 18.88
CA GLY A 40 2.33 4.45 19.10
C GLY A 40 2.88 3.79 17.83
N ASN A 41 2.70 4.42 16.68
CA ASN A 41 2.99 3.85 15.35
C ASN A 41 4.17 4.51 14.63
N LEU A 42 4.95 5.35 15.29
CA LEU A 42 6.10 6.05 14.68
C LEU A 42 7.15 5.08 14.10
N ASP A 43 7.35 3.92 14.74
CA ASP A 43 8.30 2.90 14.28
C ASP A 43 7.65 1.84 13.36
N ARG A 44 6.39 2.03 12.97
CA ARG A 44 5.60 1.03 12.23
C ARG A 44 5.13 1.51 10.87
N PHE A 45 4.73 2.77 10.75
CA PHE A 45 4.17 3.32 9.52
C PHE A 45 4.90 4.59 9.09
N GLY A 46 4.93 4.81 7.78
CA GLY A 46 5.49 5.99 7.14
C GLY A 46 4.70 6.38 5.90
N LEU A 47 5.30 7.22 5.06
CA LEU A 47 4.71 7.68 3.81
C LEU A 47 5.47 7.12 2.61
N CYS A 48 4.73 6.70 1.59
CA CYS A 48 5.24 6.51 0.24
C CYS A 48 4.47 7.43 -0.72
N LEU A 49 5.13 7.89 -1.78
CA LEU A 49 4.48 8.67 -2.82
C LEU A 49 3.67 7.72 -3.70
N LEU A 50 2.37 7.99 -3.85
CA LEU A 50 1.50 7.21 -4.72
C LEU A 50 1.80 7.54 -6.19
N HIS A 51 2.10 6.50 -6.98
CA HIS A 51 2.36 6.59 -8.41
C HIS A 51 2.09 5.25 -9.07
N ASP A 52 1.85 5.25 -10.38
CA ASP A 52 1.79 4.04 -11.18
C ASP A 52 3.15 3.81 -11.86
N HIS A 53 3.67 2.58 -11.76
CA HIS A 53 4.83 2.16 -12.53
C HIS A 53 4.45 1.82 -13.97
N PHE A 54 3.32 1.10 -14.12
CA PHE A 54 2.72 0.65 -15.36
C PHE A 54 1.29 0.15 -15.07
N PRO A 55 0.46 -0.11 -16.09
CA PRO A 55 -0.88 -0.65 -15.88
C PRO A 55 -0.86 -2.01 -15.17
N VAL A 56 -1.60 -2.13 -14.06
CA VAL A 56 -1.85 -3.40 -13.33
C VAL A 56 -3.33 -3.75 -13.49
N ALA A 57 -3.64 -4.97 -13.93
CA ALA A 57 -5.03 -5.38 -14.12
C ALA A 57 -5.78 -5.52 -12.79
N SER A 58 -7.13 -5.57 -12.84
CA SER A 58 -7.96 -5.68 -11.63
C SER A 58 -7.78 -6.99 -10.87
N ASP A 59 -7.26 -8.03 -11.52
CA ASP A 59 -6.96 -9.34 -10.92
C ASP A 59 -5.46 -9.53 -10.63
N GLU A 60 -4.68 -8.44 -10.71
CA GLU A 60 -3.24 -8.41 -10.52
C GLU A 60 -2.83 -7.54 -9.33
N ILE A 61 -1.66 -7.82 -8.78
CA ILE A 61 -1.08 -7.03 -7.70
C ILE A 61 0.45 -7.03 -7.80
N LEU A 62 1.08 -5.96 -7.32
CA LEU A 62 2.52 -5.89 -7.21
C LEU A 62 2.98 -6.70 -5.98
N VAL A 63 4.01 -7.53 -6.20
CA VAL A 63 4.68 -8.32 -5.17
C VAL A 63 6.16 -7.97 -5.14
N GLU A 64 6.62 -7.50 -3.98
CA GLU A 64 8.02 -7.28 -3.67
C GLU A 64 8.64 -8.53 -3.05
N THR A 65 9.78 -8.93 -3.58
CA THR A 65 10.68 -9.93 -3.00
C THR A 65 12.00 -9.26 -2.65
N HIS A 66 12.60 -9.62 -1.51
CA HIS A 66 13.89 -9.10 -1.09
C HIS A 66 14.93 -10.21 -1.02
N ASP A 67 16.09 -9.95 -1.59
CA ASP A 67 17.28 -10.79 -1.48
C ASP A 67 18.24 -10.13 -0.50
N ILE A 68 18.37 -10.72 0.69
CA ILE A 68 19.20 -10.18 1.78
C ILE A 68 20.69 -10.23 1.41
N GLU A 69 21.11 -11.28 0.71
CA GLU A 69 22.52 -11.49 0.36
C GLU A 69 22.94 -10.53 -0.76
N ALA A 70 22.13 -10.43 -1.82
CA ALA A 70 22.37 -9.51 -2.91
C ALA A 70 22.03 -8.05 -2.56
N ARG A 71 21.28 -7.83 -1.47
CA ARG A 71 20.76 -6.53 -1.03
C ARG A 71 19.92 -5.85 -2.11
N THR A 72 19.05 -6.62 -2.74
CA THR A 72 18.16 -6.14 -3.80
C THR A 72 16.70 -6.32 -3.41
N LEU A 73 15.87 -5.40 -3.92
CA LEU A 73 14.43 -5.53 -3.94
C LEU A 73 14.00 -5.73 -5.39
N ARG A 74 13.06 -6.64 -5.61
CA ARG A 74 12.49 -6.93 -6.92
C ARG A 74 10.98 -6.91 -6.80
N ILE A 75 10.33 -6.12 -7.64
CA ILE A 75 8.88 -5.99 -7.69
C ILE A 75 8.39 -6.59 -9.00
N GLU A 76 7.41 -7.48 -8.93
CA GLU A 76 6.77 -8.13 -10.08
C GLU A 76 5.25 -8.09 -9.97
N VAL A 77 4.58 -8.32 -11.09
CA VAL A 77 3.13 -8.50 -11.13
C VAL A 77 2.79 -9.96 -10.91
N GLU A 78 1.87 -10.23 -9.99
CA GLU A 78 1.27 -11.54 -9.81
C GLU A 78 -0.25 -11.47 -9.88
N LYS A 79 -0.90 -12.61 -10.15
CA LYS A 79 -2.35 -12.72 -9.99
C LYS A 79 -2.71 -12.67 -8.51
N ALA A 80 -3.66 -11.83 -8.14
CA ALA A 80 -4.08 -11.67 -6.74
C ALA A 80 -4.54 -13.00 -6.10
N ALA A 81 -5.03 -13.95 -6.90
CA ALA A 81 -5.42 -15.28 -6.43
C ALA A 81 -4.24 -16.17 -5.98
N THR A 82 -3.00 -15.87 -6.38
CA THR A 82 -1.80 -16.68 -6.09
C THR A 82 -0.93 -16.13 -4.98
N THR A 83 -1.23 -14.94 -4.45
CA THR A 83 -0.36 -14.23 -3.50
C THR A 83 -0.62 -14.57 -2.03
N GLY A 84 -1.17 -15.76 -1.72
CA GLY A 84 -1.38 -16.21 -0.33
C GLY A 84 -0.08 -16.37 0.50
N HIS A 85 1.07 -16.27 -0.16
CA HIS A 85 2.41 -16.38 0.43
C HIS A 85 3.01 -15.02 0.86
N THR A 86 2.33 -13.91 0.58
CA THR A 86 2.82 -12.55 0.82
C THR A 86 2.10 -11.89 2.00
N GLN A 87 2.55 -10.70 2.41
CA GLN A 87 1.83 -9.82 3.31
C GLN A 87 1.72 -8.40 2.71
N PRO A 88 0.58 -7.71 2.85
CA PRO A 88 0.46 -6.31 2.45
C PRO A 88 1.51 -5.42 3.13
N SER A 89 2.20 -4.59 2.35
CA SER A 89 3.22 -3.65 2.85
C SER A 89 2.90 -2.19 2.51
N GLN A 90 2.09 -1.93 1.47
CA GLN A 90 1.64 -0.59 1.11
C GLN A 90 0.15 -0.58 0.79
N TRP A 91 -0.50 0.51 1.21
CA TRP A 91 -1.93 0.72 1.01
C TRP A 91 -2.21 2.12 0.46
N ARG A 92 -3.17 2.21 -0.45
CA ARG A 92 -3.81 3.46 -0.86
C ARG A 92 -5.13 3.60 -0.10
N PHE A 93 -5.36 4.76 0.49
CA PHE A 93 -6.65 5.09 1.08
C PHE A 93 -7.56 5.66 -0.03
N ALA A 94 -8.70 5.02 -0.27
CA ALA A 94 -9.68 5.46 -1.27
C ALA A 94 -11.03 5.75 -0.60
N LYS A 95 -11.75 6.74 -1.14
CA LYS A 95 -13.14 6.98 -0.75
C LYS A 95 -14.01 5.84 -1.27
N THR A 96 -14.94 5.39 -0.43
CA THR A 96 -16.02 4.50 -0.86
C THR A 96 -17.21 5.37 -1.22
N GLY A 97 -17.66 5.32 -2.47
CA GLY A 97 -18.84 6.07 -2.90
C GLY A 97 -20.10 5.51 -2.23
N GLY A 98 -20.78 6.33 -1.44
CA GLY A 98 -22.15 6.08 -1.00
C GLY A 98 -23.13 6.57 -2.07
N ASN A 99 -24.01 5.70 -2.55
CA ASN A 99 -25.14 6.11 -3.39
C ASN A 99 -26.20 6.79 -2.52
N GLY A 100 -25.99 8.05 -2.15
CA GLY A 100 -26.95 8.88 -1.41
C GLY A 100 -27.08 8.51 0.08
N ASP A 101 -26.96 9.52 0.94
CA ASP A 101 -27.21 9.51 2.40
C ASP A 101 -26.44 8.52 3.31
N GLU A 102 -25.59 7.64 2.77
CA GLU A 102 -24.66 6.85 3.57
C GLU A 102 -23.37 7.63 3.88
N ALA A 103 -22.87 7.50 5.11
CA ALA A 103 -21.64 8.17 5.56
C ALA A 103 -20.45 7.83 4.65
N GLU A 104 -19.72 8.85 4.19
CA GLU A 104 -18.49 8.65 3.39
C GLU A 104 -17.50 7.74 4.13
N GLY A 105 -17.34 6.51 3.64
CA GLY A 105 -16.36 5.56 4.14
C GLY A 105 -15.02 5.70 3.44
N HIS A 106 -13.94 5.29 4.10
CA HIS A 106 -12.63 5.14 3.48
C HIS A 106 -12.23 3.66 3.51
N VAL A 107 -11.67 3.17 2.42
CA VAL A 107 -11.12 1.81 2.31
C VAL A 107 -9.61 1.86 2.16
N CYS A 108 -8.93 0.89 2.78
CA CYS A 108 -7.50 0.68 2.61
C CYS A 108 -7.30 -0.35 1.48
N GLN A 109 -6.99 0.11 0.28
CA GLN A 109 -6.68 -0.74 -0.86
C GLN A 109 -5.21 -1.16 -0.79
N VAL A 110 -4.92 -2.46 -0.81
CA VAL A 110 -3.54 -2.94 -0.91
C VAL A 110 -3.01 -2.66 -2.32
N ILE A 111 -1.81 -2.05 -2.41
CA ILE A 111 -1.16 -1.73 -3.70
C ILE A 111 0.18 -2.44 -3.89
N LEU A 112 0.84 -2.84 -2.80
CA LEU A 112 2.04 -3.66 -2.81
C LEU A 112 1.97 -4.70 -1.70
N GLN A 113 2.32 -5.92 -2.03
CA GLN A 113 2.56 -7.00 -1.07
C GLN A 113 4.04 -7.33 -1.04
N CYS A 114 4.55 -7.83 0.07
CA CYS A 114 5.93 -8.27 0.23
C CYS A 114 5.96 -9.74 0.63
N THR A 115 6.86 -10.51 0.03
CA THR A 115 7.12 -11.90 0.44
C THR A 115 7.96 -11.90 1.71
N PRO A 116 7.44 -12.38 2.86
CA PRO A 116 8.22 -12.48 4.07
C PRO A 116 9.30 -13.56 3.88
N VAL A 117 10.56 -13.26 4.23
CA VAL A 117 11.61 -14.27 4.34
C VAL A 117 11.90 -14.57 5.82
N SER A 118 12.72 -15.58 6.06
CA SER A 118 13.21 -15.91 7.41
C SER A 118 13.84 -14.68 8.07
N GLY A 119 13.24 -14.19 9.15
CA GLY A 119 13.68 -12.99 9.88
C GLY A 119 12.73 -11.79 9.76
N CYS A 120 11.76 -11.82 8.84
CA CYS A 120 10.68 -10.83 8.83
C CYS A 120 9.74 -11.03 10.05
N PRO A 121 9.34 -9.96 10.75
CA PRO A 121 8.30 -10.03 11.76
C PRO A 121 7.04 -10.67 11.17
N GLY A 122 6.55 -11.76 11.76
CA GLY A 122 5.36 -12.47 11.27
C GLY A 122 5.60 -13.52 10.18
N SER A 123 6.86 -13.80 9.81
CA SER A 123 7.18 -15.02 9.04
C SER A 123 6.80 -16.25 9.88
N LYS A 124 5.87 -17.08 9.40
CA LYS A 124 5.65 -18.39 10.01
C LYS A 124 6.90 -19.21 9.74
N SER A 125 7.63 -19.59 10.79
CA SER A 125 8.67 -20.60 10.67
C SER A 125 8.03 -21.83 10.03
N ALA A 126 8.52 -22.24 8.85
CA ALA A 126 8.15 -23.53 8.29
C ALA A 126 8.53 -24.56 9.36
N THR A 127 7.53 -25.14 10.02
CA THR A 127 7.74 -26.20 10.99
C THR A 127 7.99 -27.46 10.17
N SER A 128 9.23 -27.95 10.21
CA SER A 128 9.67 -29.20 9.59
C SER A 128 8.88 -30.42 10.07
#